data_AF-A0A1C6IDB6-F1
#
_entry.id   AF-A0A1C6IDB6-F1
#
_cell.length_a   1.000
_cell.length_b   1.000
_cell.length_c   1.000
_cell.angle_alpha   90.00
_cell.angle_beta   90.00
_cell.angle_gamma   90.00
#
_symmetry.space_group_name_H-M   'P 1'
#
loop_
_entity.id
_entity.type
_entity.pdbx_description
1 polymer ?
#
loop_
_entity_poly.entity_id
_entity_poly.type
_entity_poly.pdbx_seq_one_letter_code
_entity_poly.pdbx_strand_id
1 'polypeptide(L)'
;MIVNKCSEILLAKSKKLYGNYRDNCTVVQRMLEKYKKLYPNISDYSIMHFIDIAEFCDMIMDKQKLENLNEDECYCLLSAALFAHIGFGLNQEIMNRYVDKLGIQKQTEELTFFQVMSKYHVLFSACLLEEYGDIFEFPSDLHKYAIIRMLHFIGENGTAPVQLEEALVLNNQNVIRLKELAAVLAVGNQLAELKNANIDLSYDKFDKYNSEEIVGFVERNVVRSIKVKDGKLVIEAGGSDSAYTLIERKVNLIIDNFGKIVSSLSNRSDHSFDLFSIASIELHRLPSAETAEKIYLNKEIEELWTDEDRKLFQKLSPEERVFYADYLSTEFETTKFLVEFAKTNKAVLEGLEYRVKSPKSLYNKLYQRVEKSFFDSLADVVRYTIILDPEDYVEQIRSVITALSEKNWKIYALKNYWTNDSFPYNGVNTKFKNPRNYRIEIQFHTKESFDVKMSKEDHDLYEQRRVLEPGCDEYNRILQLQLNLYSNMEYPKNIALLDNI
;
A
#
# COMPACT_ATOMS: atom_id res chain seq x y z
N MET A 1 14.23 -11.19 2.58
CA MET A 1 13.36 -10.32 1.76
C MET A 1 14.19 -9.10 1.42
N ILE A 2 14.53 -8.88 0.14
CA ILE A 2 15.11 -7.60 -0.28
C ILE A 2 13.91 -6.68 -0.44
N VAL A 3 13.86 -5.63 0.37
CA VAL A 3 12.68 -4.74 0.48
C VAL A 3 12.92 -3.37 -0.14
N ASN A 4 14.18 -2.95 -0.20
CA ASN A 4 14.61 -1.64 -0.67
C ASN A 4 16.12 -1.67 -1.01
N LYS A 5 16.64 -0.56 -1.54
CA LYS A 5 18.05 -0.44 -1.94
C LYS A 5 19.00 -0.61 -0.77
N CYS A 6 18.69 -0.07 0.41
CA CYS A 6 19.52 -0.28 1.61
C CYS A 6 19.67 -1.77 1.96
N SER A 7 18.61 -2.58 1.83
CA SER A 7 18.68 -4.03 2.07
C SER A 7 19.49 -4.80 1.03
N GLU A 8 19.53 -4.33 -0.24
CA GLU A 8 20.43 -4.87 -1.26
C GLU A 8 21.89 -4.60 -0.88
N ILE A 9 22.18 -3.37 -0.44
CA ILE A 9 23.52 -2.95 -0.03
C ILE A 9 23.98 -3.78 1.18
N LEU A 10 23.11 -3.96 2.18
CA LEU A 10 23.40 -4.80 3.34
C LEU A 10 23.75 -6.23 2.93
N LEU A 11 22.94 -6.84 2.05
CA LEU A 11 23.18 -8.20 1.56
C LEU A 11 24.51 -8.31 0.80
N ALA A 12 24.82 -7.32 -0.03
CA ALA A 12 26.05 -7.27 -0.81
C ALA A 12 27.30 -7.11 0.08
N LYS A 13 27.23 -6.26 1.11
CA LYS A 13 28.37 -5.98 2.01
C LYS A 13 28.54 -7.01 3.11
N SER A 14 27.45 -7.52 3.69
CA SER A 14 27.50 -8.50 4.78
C SER A 14 26.32 -9.47 4.80
N LYS A 15 26.54 -10.67 4.27
CA LYS A 15 25.56 -11.78 4.34
C LYS A 15 25.20 -12.15 5.78
N LYS A 16 26.13 -11.98 6.72
CA LYS A 16 25.91 -12.28 8.15
C LYS A 16 24.89 -11.31 8.74
N LEU A 17 25.14 -10.01 8.63
CA LEU A 17 24.23 -8.98 9.16
C LEU A 17 22.87 -9.01 8.46
N TYR A 18 22.85 -9.27 7.14
CA TYR A 18 21.60 -9.51 6.43
C TYR A 18 20.84 -10.72 6.97
N GLY A 19 21.54 -11.80 7.33
CA GLY A 19 20.97 -12.96 8.00
C GLY A 19 20.30 -12.59 9.32
N ASN A 20 21.01 -11.87 10.20
CA ASN A 20 20.46 -11.37 11.46
C ASN A 20 19.19 -10.52 11.23
N TYR A 21 19.24 -9.59 10.27
CA TYR A 21 18.09 -8.74 9.91
C TYR A 21 16.89 -9.57 9.42
N ARG A 22 17.12 -10.51 8.51
CA ARG A 22 16.09 -11.40 7.96
C ARG A 22 15.44 -12.25 9.05
N ASP A 23 16.24 -12.77 9.97
CA ASP A 23 15.74 -13.63 11.05
C ASP A 23 14.89 -12.79 12.02
N ASN A 24 15.31 -11.56 12.34
CA ASN A 24 14.50 -10.59 13.08
C ASN A 24 13.19 -10.22 12.36
N CYS A 25 13.18 -10.04 11.03
CA CYS A 25 11.93 -9.84 10.28
C CYS A 25 10.93 -10.98 10.53
N THR A 26 11.41 -12.22 10.59
CA THR A 26 10.56 -13.40 10.84
C THR A 26 9.97 -13.40 12.26
N VAL A 27 10.76 -13.00 13.25
CA VAL A 27 10.29 -12.88 14.64
C VAL A 27 9.23 -11.78 14.75
N VAL A 28 9.53 -10.58 14.23
CA VAL A 28 8.61 -9.44 14.24
C VAL A 28 7.31 -9.76 13.50
N GLN A 29 7.39 -10.46 12.36
CA GLN A 29 6.21 -10.93 11.63
C GLN A 29 5.27 -11.71 12.54
N ARG A 30 5.79 -12.74 13.20
CA ARG A 30 5.01 -13.63 14.07
C ARG A 30 4.44 -12.87 15.26
N MET A 31 5.20 -11.93 15.81
CA MET A 31 4.72 -11.05 16.87
C MET A 31 3.51 -10.26 16.38
N LEU A 32 3.66 -9.46 15.34
CA LEU A 32 2.59 -8.59 14.81
C LEU A 32 1.35 -9.38 14.35
N GLU A 33 1.52 -10.55 13.71
CA GLU A 33 0.41 -11.42 13.32
C GLU A 33 -0.42 -11.92 14.52
N LYS A 34 0.22 -12.20 15.65
CA LYS A 34 -0.47 -12.58 16.89
C LYS A 34 -1.30 -11.41 17.43
N TYR A 35 -0.81 -10.18 17.32
CA TYR A 35 -1.52 -8.98 17.80
C TYR A 35 -2.68 -8.57 16.91
N LYS A 36 -2.58 -8.77 15.60
CA LYS A 36 -3.71 -8.55 14.67
C LYS A 36 -4.96 -9.34 15.08
N LYS A 37 -4.80 -10.50 15.73
CA LYS A 37 -5.92 -11.29 16.28
C LYS A 37 -6.55 -10.67 17.52
N LEU A 38 -5.78 -9.91 18.31
CA LEU A 38 -6.24 -9.26 19.54
C LEU A 38 -6.89 -7.89 19.25
N TYR A 39 -6.36 -7.17 18.27
CA TYR A 39 -6.83 -5.83 17.89
C TYR A 39 -7.06 -5.74 16.37
N PRO A 40 -8.13 -6.37 15.83
CA PRO A 40 -8.37 -6.47 14.38
C PRO A 40 -8.61 -5.11 13.70
N ASN A 41 -8.99 -4.09 14.46
CA ASN A 41 -9.30 -2.74 13.96
C ASN A 41 -8.10 -1.80 13.89
N ILE A 42 -6.90 -2.23 14.34
CA ILE A 42 -5.64 -1.49 14.10
C ILE A 42 -5.23 -1.83 12.66
N SER A 43 -5.84 -1.11 11.71
CA SER A 43 -6.02 -1.60 10.35
C SER A 43 -4.79 -1.47 9.43
N ASP A 44 -3.78 -0.66 9.74
CA ASP A 44 -2.73 -0.35 8.75
C ASP A 44 -1.27 -0.58 9.17
N TYR A 45 -0.96 -0.89 10.44
CA TYR A 45 0.41 -1.19 10.88
C TYR A 45 0.76 -2.67 10.71
N SER A 46 0.49 -3.21 9.52
CA SER A 46 0.95 -4.54 9.12
C SER A 46 2.48 -4.59 9.07
N ILE A 47 3.06 -5.79 9.04
CA ILE A 47 4.50 -5.99 8.77
C ILE A 47 5.01 -5.15 7.57
N MET A 48 4.15 -4.81 6.61
CA MET A 48 4.55 -4.02 5.44
C MET A 48 4.85 -2.55 5.77
N HIS A 49 4.45 -2.02 6.93
CA HIS A 49 4.67 -0.62 7.27
C HIS A 49 6.17 -0.28 7.41
N PHE A 50 6.99 -1.19 7.96
CA PHE A 50 8.43 -0.95 7.99
C PHE A 50 9.06 -0.89 6.59
N ILE A 51 8.46 -1.58 5.61
CA ILE A 51 8.91 -1.52 4.22
C ILE A 51 8.69 -0.11 3.69
N ASP A 52 7.54 0.51 3.98
CA ASP A 52 7.29 1.90 3.61
C ASP A 52 8.33 2.85 4.25
N ILE A 53 8.63 2.68 5.54
CA ILE A 53 9.67 3.48 6.22
C ILE A 53 11.01 3.33 5.50
N ALA A 54 11.42 2.09 5.22
CA ALA A 54 12.68 1.78 4.56
C ALA A 54 12.75 2.33 3.12
N GLU A 55 11.65 2.20 2.36
CA GLU A 55 11.50 2.79 1.02
C GLU A 55 11.59 4.32 1.06
N PHE A 56 10.96 4.97 2.04
CA PHE A 56 11.05 6.42 2.20
C PHE A 56 12.43 6.89 2.63
N CYS A 57 13.11 6.14 3.50
CA CYS A 57 14.51 6.43 3.86
C CYS A 57 15.41 6.43 2.62
N ASP A 58 15.28 5.43 1.75
CA ASP A 58 16.04 5.36 0.49
C ASP A 58 15.69 6.53 -0.45
N MET A 59 14.40 6.88 -0.53
CA MET A 59 13.91 7.93 -1.42
C MET A 59 14.47 9.31 -1.07
N ILE A 60 14.54 9.63 0.22
CA ILE A 60 14.97 10.95 0.70
C ILE A 60 16.48 11.06 0.94
N MET A 61 17.21 9.94 0.85
CA MET A 61 18.67 9.92 0.99
C MET A 61 19.34 10.25 -0.36
N ASP A 62 20.50 10.90 -0.32
CA ASP A 62 21.36 11.02 -1.49
C ASP A 62 21.82 9.64 -1.95
N LYS A 63 21.68 9.36 -3.25
CA LYS A 63 21.94 8.04 -3.82
C LYS A 63 23.39 7.59 -3.60
N GLN A 64 24.35 8.50 -3.75
CA GLN A 64 25.77 8.16 -3.57
C GLN A 64 26.07 7.92 -2.09
N LYS A 65 25.48 8.72 -1.19
CA LYS A 65 25.63 8.53 0.26
C LYS A 65 24.99 7.23 0.75
N LEU A 66 23.84 6.84 0.19
CA LEU A 66 23.19 5.55 0.45
C LEU A 66 24.09 4.38 0.04
N GLU A 67 24.66 4.42 -1.17
CA GLU A 67 25.59 3.38 -1.65
C GLU A 67 26.89 3.30 -0.80
N ASN A 68 27.29 4.42 -0.19
CA ASN A 68 28.46 4.54 0.66
C ASN A 68 28.22 4.16 2.13
N LEU A 69 26.99 3.90 2.57
CA LEU A 69 26.74 3.39 3.92
C LEU A 69 27.55 2.11 4.16
N ASN A 70 28.14 1.97 5.34
CA ASN A 70 28.73 0.68 5.73
C ASN A 70 27.65 -0.32 6.13
N GLU A 71 28.01 -1.60 6.22
CA GLU A 71 27.09 -2.68 6.50
C GLU A 71 26.39 -2.56 7.87
N ASP A 72 27.04 -1.99 8.88
CA ASP A 72 26.45 -1.81 10.21
C ASP A 72 25.47 -0.63 10.22
N GLU A 73 25.75 0.44 9.46
CA GLU A 73 24.82 1.54 9.22
C GLU A 73 23.54 1.07 8.52
N CYS A 74 23.69 0.26 7.45
CA CYS A 74 22.54 -0.35 6.77
C CYS A 74 21.73 -1.25 7.72
N TYR A 75 22.42 -2.08 8.52
CA TYR A 75 21.78 -2.96 9.49
C TYR A 75 20.97 -2.17 10.53
N CYS A 76 21.56 -1.12 11.11
CA CYS A 76 20.91 -0.29 12.13
C CYS A 76 19.71 0.48 11.57
N LEU A 77 19.82 1.06 10.38
CA LEU A 77 18.71 1.78 9.73
C LEU A 77 17.53 0.85 9.45
N LEU A 78 17.78 -0.30 8.83
CA LEU A 78 16.75 -1.28 8.49
C LEU A 78 16.12 -1.92 9.74
N SER A 79 16.93 -2.21 10.76
CA SER A 79 16.43 -2.79 12.01
C SER A 79 15.62 -1.78 12.82
N ALA A 80 16.03 -0.51 12.86
CA ALA A 80 15.25 0.53 13.52
C ALA A 80 13.91 0.76 12.83
N ALA A 81 13.87 0.77 11.48
CA ALA A 81 12.61 0.78 10.73
C ALA A 81 11.73 -0.44 11.05
N LEU A 82 12.32 -1.64 11.07
CA LEU A 82 11.62 -2.89 11.41
C LEU A 82 10.99 -2.84 12.81
N PHE A 83 11.72 -2.32 13.79
CA PHE A 83 11.29 -2.32 15.18
C PHE A 83 10.40 -1.12 15.56
N ALA A 84 10.28 -0.08 14.73
CA ALA A 84 9.56 1.15 15.06
C ALA A 84 8.14 0.91 15.60
N HIS A 85 7.43 -0.10 15.07
CA HIS A 85 6.02 -0.33 15.37
C HIS A 85 5.71 -1.58 16.19
N ILE A 86 6.71 -2.27 16.75
CA ILE A 86 6.45 -3.46 17.59
C ILE A 86 5.73 -3.13 18.91
N GLY A 87 5.77 -1.87 19.36
CA GLY A 87 5.05 -1.37 20.52
C GLY A 87 3.52 -1.35 20.37
N PHE A 88 2.98 -1.48 19.14
CA PHE A 88 1.56 -1.80 18.96
C PHE A 88 1.20 -3.21 19.44
N GLY A 89 2.20 -4.07 19.58
CA GLY A 89 2.08 -5.42 20.13
C GLY A 89 2.13 -5.47 21.65
N LEU A 90 1.64 -4.48 22.37
CA LEU A 90 1.63 -4.52 23.83
C LEU A 90 0.22 -4.79 24.37
N ASN A 91 0.16 -5.60 25.43
CA ASN A 91 -1.05 -5.69 26.23
C ASN A 91 -1.13 -4.51 27.22
N GLN A 92 -2.28 -4.35 27.86
CA GLN A 92 -2.52 -3.25 28.79
C GLN A 92 -1.59 -3.23 30.00
N GLU A 93 -1.21 -4.39 30.52
CA GLU A 93 -0.32 -4.48 31.68
C GLU A 93 1.08 -3.96 31.37
N ILE A 94 1.68 -4.42 30.26
CA ILE A 94 3.02 -3.99 29.84
C ILE A 94 3.01 -2.52 29.44
N MET A 95 1.96 -2.07 28.74
CA MET A 95 1.83 -0.67 28.35
C MET A 95 1.78 0.27 29.56
N ASN A 96 0.98 -0.05 30.59
CA ASN A 96 0.91 0.75 31.81
C ASN A 96 2.30 0.85 32.48
N ARG A 97 3.04 -0.26 32.53
CA ARG A 97 4.42 -0.29 33.05
C ARG A 97 5.35 0.63 32.27
N TYR A 98 5.23 0.67 30.94
CA TYR A 98 6.04 1.56 30.09
C TYR A 98 5.62 3.02 30.16
N VAL A 99 4.32 3.30 30.32
CA VAL A 99 3.81 4.66 30.62
C VAL A 99 4.46 5.20 31.88
N ASP A 100 4.48 4.39 32.95
CA ASP A 100 5.12 4.76 34.22
C ASP A 100 6.64 4.93 34.06
N LYS A 101 7.31 4.00 33.36
CA LYS A 101 8.75 4.05 33.09
C LYS A 101 9.17 5.30 32.33
N LEU A 102 8.38 5.69 31.32
CA LEU A 102 8.63 6.88 30.49
C LEU A 102 8.20 8.18 31.18
N GLY A 103 7.60 8.12 32.37
CA GLY A 103 7.13 9.29 33.09
C GLY A 103 6.04 10.07 32.34
N ILE A 104 5.26 9.38 31.50
CA ILE A 104 4.18 9.99 30.73
C ILE A 104 3.08 10.39 31.73
N GLN A 105 3.02 11.69 32.06
CA GLN A 105 2.04 12.22 33.01
C GLN A 105 0.62 11.94 32.51
N LYS A 106 -0.28 11.55 33.43
CA LYS A 106 -1.72 11.56 33.18
C LYS A 106 -2.10 12.99 32.81
N GLN A 107 -2.45 13.20 31.55
CA GLN A 107 -2.96 14.49 31.07
C GLN A 107 -4.25 14.83 31.83
N THR A 108 -4.70 16.08 31.77
CA THR A 108 -5.95 16.52 32.43
C THR A 108 -7.18 15.75 31.96
N GLU A 109 -7.12 15.11 30.80
CA GLU A 109 -8.11 14.16 30.30
C GLU A 109 -7.51 12.74 30.29
N GLU A 110 -8.29 11.75 30.75
CA GLU A 110 -7.89 10.33 30.68
C GLU A 110 -7.87 9.89 29.21
N LEU A 111 -6.67 9.74 28.65
CA LEU A 111 -6.50 9.11 27.34
C LEU A 111 -6.89 7.64 27.43
N THR A 112 -7.67 7.18 26.44
CA THR A 112 -7.96 5.76 26.23
C THR A 112 -6.68 4.98 25.95
N PHE A 113 -6.73 3.67 26.22
CA PHE A 113 -5.65 2.74 25.89
C PHE A 113 -5.12 2.90 24.46
N PHE A 114 -6.03 3.07 23.48
CA PHE A 114 -5.65 3.22 22.08
C PHE A 114 -4.97 4.54 21.77
N GLN A 115 -5.39 5.65 22.38
CA GLN A 115 -4.74 6.95 22.18
C GLN A 115 -3.33 6.96 22.75
N VAL A 116 -3.12 6.35 23.92
CA VAL A 116 -1.79 6.18 24.52
C VAL A 116 -0.91 5.31 23.61
N MET A 117 -1.43 4.18 23.16
CA MET A 117 -0.71 3.30 22.22
C MET A 117 -0.33 4.03 20.93
N SER A 118 -1.30 4.62 20.24
CA SER A 118 -1.06 5.34 18.98
C SER A 118 -0.01 6.44 19.15
N LYS A 119 -0.06 7.19 20.24
CA LYS A 119 0.86 8.30 20.49
C LYS A 119 2.29 7.86 20.86
N TYR A 120 2.44 6.76 21.60
CA TYR A 120 3.73 6.40 22.21
C TYR A 120 4.28 5.04 21.74
N HIS A 121 3.66 4.40 20.75
CA HIS A 121 4.04 3.07 20.28
C HIS A 121 5.53 2.93 19.94
N VAL A 122 6.16 3.97 19.40
CA VAL A 122 7.59 3.90 19.06
C VAL A 122 8.49 3.90 20.29
N LEU A 123 8.14 4.69 21.32
CA LEU A 123 8.84 4.66 22.61
C LEU A 123 8.59 3.35 23.35
N PHE A 124 7.40 2.78 23.19
CA PHE A 124 7.08 1.44 23.68
C PHE A 124 7.89 0.35 22.97
N SER A 125 8.16 0.49 21.66
CA SER A 125 9.09 -0.37 20.93
C SER A 125 10.49 -0.31 21.53
N ALA A 126 10.98 0.88 21.87
CA ALA A 126 12.28 1.05 22.52
C ALA A 126 12.32 0.35 23.89
N CYS A 127 11.28 0.53 24.72
CA CYS A 127 11.16 -0.15 26.02
C CYS A 127 11.12 -1.67 25.88
N LEU A 128 10.42 -2.19 24.86
CA LEU A 128 10.35 -3.62 24.57
C LEU A 128 11.73 -4.18 24.20
N LEU A 129 12.50 -3.47 23.36
CA LEU A 129 13.86 -3.90 23.03
C LEU A 129 14.81 -3.85 24.24
N GLU A 130 14.63 -2.87 25.13
CA GLU A 130 15.40 -2.79 26.39
C GLU A 130 15.14 -4.00 27.30
N GLU A 131 13.88 -4.39 27.48
CA GLU A 131 13.48 -5.46 28.42
C GLU A 131 13.55 -6.86 27.83
N TYR A 132 13.15 -7.02 26.57
CA TYR A 132 12.97 -8.31 25.89
C TYR A 132 13.84 -8.47 24.64
N GLY A 133 14.85 -7.61 24.46
CA GLY A 133 15.70 -7.61 23.27
C GLY A 133 16.41 -8.93 22.98
N ASP A 134 16.57 -9.81 23.98
CA ASP A 134 17.31 -11.08 23.86
C ASP A 134 16.58 -12.11 22.99
N ILE A 135 15.32 -11.88 22.64
CA ILE A 135 14.58 -12.70 21.66
C ILE A 135 14.97 -12.39 20.21
N PHE A 136 15.71 -11.29 20.00
CA PHE A 136 16.16 -10.84 18.70
C PHE A 136 17.66 -11.05 18.52
N GLU A 137 18.04 -11.29 17.28
CA GLU A 137 19.41 -11.56 16.88
C GLU A 137 20.14 -10.24 16.61
N PHE A 138 20.74 -9.64 17.65
CA PHE A 138 21.58 -8.45 17.50
C PHE A 138 23.05 -8.83 17.28
N PRO A 139 23.77 -8.17 16.35
CA PRO A 139 25.20 -8.45 16.12
C PRO A 139 26.10 -8.10 17.31
N SER A 140 25.72 -7.09 18.10
CA SER A 140 26.34 -6.73 19.38
C SER A 140 25.42 -5.81 20.20
N ASP A 141 25.75 -5.62 21.48
CA ASP A 141 25.04 -4.66 22.35
C ASP A 141 25.09 -3.22 21.83
N LEU A 142 26.16 -2.84 21.12
CA LEU A 142 26.27 -1.52 20.50
C LEU A 142 25.26 -1.33 19.36
N HIS A 143 24.93 -2.39 18.60
CA HIS A 143 23.87 -2.32 17.58
C HIS A 143 22.50 -2.18 18.21
N LYS A 144 22.23 -2.98 19.26
CA LYS A 144 20.99 -2.90 20.04
C LYS A 144 20.82 -1.50 20.62
N TYR A 145 21.89 -0.94 21.21
CA TYR A 145 21.94 0.42 21.71
C TYR A 145 21.64 1.46 20.63
N ALA A 146 22.34 1.41 19.49
CA ALA A 146 22.11 2.33 18.37
C ALA A 146 20.65 2.33 17.92
N ILE A 147 20.07 1.15 17.72
CA ILE A 147 18.66 0.98 17.31
C ILE A 147 17.71 1.58 18.36
N ILE A 148 17.89 1.27 19.65
CA ILE A 148 17.05 1.82 20.73
C ILE A 148 17.14 3.36 20.77
N ARG A 149 18.35 3.93 20.61
CA ARG A 149 18.54 5.38 20.57
C ARG A 149 17.85 6.02 19.37
N MET A 150 17.89 5.38 18.20
CA MET A 150 17.14 5.83 17.02
C MET A 150 15.63 5.80 17.27
N LEU A 151 15.10 4.76 17.91
CA LEU A 151 13.68 4.65 18.27
C LEU A 151 13.23 5.74 19.25
N HIS A 152 14.02 6.03 20.28
CA HIS A 152 13.75 7.17 21.18
C HIS A 152 13.71 8.50 20.42
N PHE A 153 14.64 8.72 19.49
CA PHE A 153 14.66 9.94 18.68
C PHE A 153 13.40 10.11 17.82
N ILE A 154 12.97 9.04 17.13
CA ILE A 154 11.79 9.11 16.26
C ILE A 154 10.46 9.12 17.05
N GLY A 155 10.41 8.47 18.22
CA GLY A 155 9.22 8.47 19.08
C GLY A 155 8.86 9.85 19.66
N GLU A 156 9.82 10.78 19.65
CA GLU A 156 9.62 12.19 20.00
C GLU A 156 9.62 13.10 18.75
N ASN A 157 9.29 12.55 17.58
CA ASN A 157 9.24 13.25 16.28
C ASN A 157 10.55 13.94 15.87
N GLY A 158 11.70 13.45 16.34
CA GLY A 158 13.00 14.08 16.10
C GLY A 158 13.17 15.42 16.81
N THR A 159 12.29 15.75 17.77
CA THR A 159 12.33 17.01 18.55
C THR A 159 12.86 16.84 19.97
N ALA A 160 13.32 15.63 20.29
CA ALA A 160 13.85 15.27 21.60
C ALA A 160 14.98 16.20 22.06
N PRO A 161 14.99 16.65 23.33
CA PRO A 161 16.17 17.22 23.97
C PRO A 161 17.24 16.15 24.29
N VAL A 162 17.02 14.88 23.92
CA VAL A 162 18.00 13.81 24.08
C VAL A 162 19.21 14.10 23.19
N GLN A 163 20.36 14.38 23.81
CA GLN A 163 21.65 14.43 23.11
C GLN A 163 21.92 13.06 22.46
N LEU A 164 21.53 12.92 21.20
CA LEU A 164 21.91 11.77 20.39
C LEU A 164 23.39 11.94 20.01
N GLU A 165 24.18 10.88 20.16
CA GLU A 165 25.58 10.94 19.74
C GLU A 165 25.64 11.17 18.22
N GLU A 166 26.57 12.00 17.77
CA GLU A 166 26.79 12.23 16.34
C GLU A 166 27.13 10.91 15.63
N ALA A 167 28.00 10.11 16.26
CA ALA A 167 28.40 8.81 15.76
C ALA A 167 28.74 7.83 16.88
N LEU A 168 28.61 6.54 16.58
CA LEU A 168 28.96 5.43 17.46
C LEU A 168 30.04 4.57 16.79
N VAL A 169 31.17 4.39 17.45
CA VAL A 169 32.25 3.51 16.98
C VAL A 169 32.02 2.10 17.49
N LEU A 170 31.99 1.13 16.59
CA LEU A 170 31.79 -0.28 16.88
C LEU A 170 33.12 -0.99 17.16
N ASN A 171 33.03 -2.20 17.71
CA ASN A 171 34.20 -3.04 18.00
C ASN A 171 35.00 -3.43 16.75
N ASN A 172 34.36 -3.47 15.58
CA ASN A 172 34.99 -3.69 14.28
C ASN A 172 35.56 -2.40 13.66
N GLN A 173 35.59 -1.29 14.41
CA GLN A 173 36.01 0.05 13.98
C GLN A 173 35.09 0.73 12.97
N ASN A 174 34.01 0.09 12.52
CA ASN A 174 32.98 0.76 11.74
C ASN A 174 32.32 1.85 12.59
N VAL A 175 31.89 2.91 11.93
CA VAL A 175 31.27 4.07 12.55
C VAL A 175 29.83 4.15 12.07
N ILE A 176 28.89 4.17 13.01
CA ILE A 176 27.49 4.43 12.73
C ILE A 176 27.27 5.93 12.88
N ARG A 177 26.91 6.65 11.81
CA ARG A 177 26.46 8.06 11.88
C ARG A 177 25.06 8.15 12.47
N LEU A 178 24.99 7.92 13.78
CA LEU A 178 23.77 7.67 14.52
C LEU A 178 22.76 8.81 14.36
N LYS A 179 23.21 10.06 14.46
CA LYS A 179 22.33 11.23 14.35
C LYS A 179 21.78 11.43 12.95
N GLU A 180 22.60 11.26 11.92
CA GLU A 180 22.18 11.37 10.52
C GLU A 180 21.19 10.25 10.15
N LEU A 181 21.46 9.01 10.55
CA LEU A 181 20.56 7.89 10.30
C LEU A 181 19.23 8.05 11.04
N ALA A 182 19.26 8.53 12.28
CA ALA A 182 18.04 8.80 13.04
C ALA A 182 17.22 9.94 12.42
N ALA A 183 17.87 10.96 11.87
CA ALA A 183 17.21 12.05 11.14
C ALA A 183 16.49 11.53 9.89
N VAL A 184 17.16 10.71 9.07
CA VAL A 184 16.53 10.09 7.89
C VAL A 184 15.37 9.18 8.29
N LEU A 185 15.57 8.36 9.33
CA LEU A 185 14.52 7.48 9.85
C LEU A 185 13.31 8.27 10.35
N ALA A 186 13.51 9.41 11.04
CA ALA A 186 12.43 10.25 11.56
C ALA A 186 11.53 10.79 10.45
N VAL A 187 12.14 11.24 9.34
CA VAL A 187 11.39 11.74 8.18
C VAL A 187 10.73 10.58 7.45
N GLY A 188 11.44 9.46 7.25
CA GLY A 188 10.89 8.25 6.63
C GLY A 188 9.67 7.69 7.37
N ASN A 189 9.72 7.67 8.71
CA ASN A 189 8.61 7.25 9.56
C ASN A 189 7.37 8.15 9.37
N GLN A 190 7.57 9.47 9.44
CA GLN A 190 6.47 10.43 9.23
C GLN A 190 5.83 10.32 7.85
N LEU A 191 6.63 10.03 6.80
CA LEU A 191 6.12 9.82 5.45
C LEU A 191 5.38 8.47 5.31
N ALA A 192 5.85 7.42 5.98
CA ALA A 192 5.14 6.14 6.05
C ALA A 192 3.78 6.28 6.75
N GLU A 193 3.73 7.02 7.87
CA GLU A 193 2.49 7.37 8.56
C GLU A 193 1.58 8.29 7.75
N LEU A 194 2.14 9.16 6.89
CA LEU A 194 1.37 10.01 5.98
C LEU A 194 0.77 9.21 4.82
N LYS A 195 1.55 8.31 4.21
CA LYS A 195 1.11 7.40 3.14
C LYS A 195 -0.02 6.49 3.61
N ASN A 196 0.10 6.00 4.85
CA ASN A 196 -0.86 5.12 5.50
C ASN A 196 -1.84 5.90 6.39
N ALA A 197 -1.89 7.22 6.29
CA ALA A 197 -2.92 8.01 6.95
C ALA A 197 -4.26 7.69 6.28
N ASN A 198 -4.93 6.64 6.74
CA ASN A 198 -6.37 6.79 6.98
C ASN A 198 -6.44 8.02 7.88
N ILE A 199 -7.02 9.10 7.38
CA ILE A 199 -7.27 10.28 8.21
C ILE A 199 -8.08 9.76 9.40
N ASP A 200 -7.44 9.72 10.57
CA ASP A 200 -7.98 9.06 11.74
C ASP A 200 -9.34 9.68 12.07
N LEU A 201 -10.36 8.82 12.04
CA LEU A 201 -11.47 8.92 12.98
C LEU A 201 -10.84 9.15 14.35
N SER A 202 -11.03 10.34 14.93
CA SER A 202 -10.72 10.53 16.34
C SER A 202 -11.48 9.45 17.10
N TYR A 203 -10.74 8.56 17.76
CA TYR A 203 -11.30 7.42 18.50
C TYR A 203 -12.30 7.87 19.58
N ASP A 204 -12.28 9.16 19.94
CA ASP A 204 -13.17 9.85 20.86
C ASP A 204 -14.64 9.82 20.44
N LYS A 205 -14.97 9.36 19.21
CA LYS A 205 -16.34 9.27 18.71
C LYS A 205 -16.79 7.87 18.30
N PHE A 206 -16.04 6.82 18.63
CA PHE A 206 -16.35 5.45 18.19
C PHE A 206 -17.71 4.93 18.71
N ASP A 207 -18.19 5.43 19.86
CA ASP A 207 -19.44 4.98 20.48
C ASP A 207 -20.72 5.68 19.98
N LYS A 208 -20.67 6.50 18.91
CA LYS A 208 -21.83 7.33 18.51
C LYS A 208 -22.38 7.15 17.09
N TYR A 209 -21.85 6.25 16.27
CA TYR A 209 -22.28 6.19 14.87
C TYR A 209 -23.26 5.06 14.57
N ASN A 210 -24.50 5.44 14.28
CA ASN A 210 -25.52 4.66 13.58
C ASN A 210 -25.72 5.29 12.18
N SER A 211 -25.66 4.46 11.13
CA SER A 211 -26.02 4.72 9.72
C SER A 211 -25.41 5.92 8.96
N GLU A 212 -24.72 6.85 9.65
CA GLU A 212 -23.75 7.84 9.08
C GLU A 212 -22.36 7.21 8.81
N GLU A 213 -22.22 5.89 9.01
CA GLU A 213 -21.04 5.05 8.72
C GLU A 213 -20.53 5.14 7.26
N ILE A 214 -21.25 5.84 6.38
CA ILE A 214 -20.92 6.09 4.97
C ILE A 214 -19.90 7.23 4.80
N VAL A 215 -19.77 8.16 5.76
CA VAL A 215 -18.69 9.17 5.74
C VAL A 215 -17.32 8.54 6.02
N GLY A 216 -17.30 7.40 6.73
CA GLY A 216 -16.11 6.61 7.09
C GLY A 216 -15.39 5.94 5.92
N PHE A 217 -15.67 6.33 4.68
CA PHE A 217 -15.17 5.72 3.46
C PHE A 217 -14.57 6.74 2.46
N VAL A 218 -14.77 8.04 2.71
CA VAL A 218 -14.39 9.16 1.82
C VAL A 218 -12.89 9.49 1.84
N GLU A 219 -12.09 8.90 2.73
CA GLU A 219 -10.74 9.40 3.06
C GLU A 219 -9.60 8.41 2.80
N ARG A 220 -9.79 7.41 1.94
CA ARG A 220 -8.68 6.55 1.49
C ARG A 220 -8.03 7.10 0.23
N ASN A 221 -6.72 7.36 0.33
CA ASN A 221 -5.83 7.95 -0.70
C ASN A 221 -5.98 9.47 -0.92
N VAL A 222 -6.09 10.29 0.12
CA VAL A 222 -5.99 11.75 -0.05
C VAL A 222 -4.60 12.14 -0.56
N VAL A 223 -3.56 11.50 -0.05
CA VAL A 223 -2.20 11.58 -0.60
C VAL A 223 -2.11 10.69 -1.84
N ARG A 224 -1.80 11.28 -3.00
CA ARG A 224 -1.76 10.61 -4.30
C ARG A 224 -0.36 10.21 -4.73
N SER A 225 0.63 11.02 -4.36
CA SER A 225 2.03 10.72 -4.63
C SER A 225 2.93 11.39 -3.60
N ILE A 226 4.05 10.74 -3.32
CA ILE A 226 5.18 11.29 -2.58
C ILE A 226 6.41 10.95 -3.42
N LYS A 227 7.12 11.98 -3.90
CA LYS A 227 8.25 11.79 -4.81
C LYS A 227 9.30 12.88 -4.62
N VAL A 228 10.57 12.54 -4.86
CA VAL A 228 11.64 13.55 -4.89
C VAL A 228 11.79 14.08 -6.32
N LYS A 229 11.75 15.41 -6.46
CA LYS A 229 11.92 16.12 -7.73
C LYS A 229 12.71 17.40 -7.49
N ASP A 230 13.76 17.62 -8.29
CA ASP A 230 14.58 18.84 -8.26
C ASP A 230 15.11 19.20 -6.85
N GLY A 231 15.51 18.19 -6.07
CA GLY A 231 16.01 18.35 -4.69
C GLY A 231 14.92 18.68 -3.67
N LYS A 232 13.64 18.44 -3.99
CA LYS A 232 12.50 18.66 -3.10
C LYS A 232 11.67 17.41 -2.97
N LEU A 233 11.10 17.17 -1.79
CA LEU A 233 10.07 16.17 -1.61
C LEU A 233 8.71 16.79 -1.95
N VAL A 234 8.07 16.31 -3.01
CA VAL A 234 6.75 16.77 -3.45
C VAL A 234 5.71 15.76 -3.00
N ILE A 235 4.76 16.25 -2.21
CA ILE A 235 3.57 15.51 -1.76
C ILE A 235 2.38 16.06 -2.54
N GLU A 236 1.75 15.24 -3.36
CA GLU A 236 0.53 15.60 -4.08
C GLU A 236 -0.67 15.04 -3.32
N ALA A 237 -1.62 15.90 -2.94
CA ALA A 237 -2.82 15.50 -2.21
C ALA A 237 -4.09 16.11 -2.81
N GLY A 238 -5.19 15.36 -2.79
CA GLY A 238 -6.50 15.77 -3.31
C GLY A 238 -7.63 15.04 -2.60
N GLY A 239 -8.87 15.49 -2.78
CA GLY A 239 -10.03 15.00 -2.04
C GLY A 239 -11.01 16.13 -1.75
N SER A 240 -11.94 15.91 -0.84
CA SER A 240 -12.82 16.98 -0.35
C SER A 240 -12.00 18.09 0.35
N ASP A 241 -12.57 19.29 0.47
CA ASP A 241 -11.92 20.40 1.17
C ASP A 241 -11.58 20.04 2.63
N SER A 242 -12.46 19.29 3.31
CA SER A 242 -12.26 18.85 4.69
C SER A 242 -11.10 17.86 4.82
N ALA A 243 -11.06 16.86 3.93
CA ALA A 243 -10.01 15.84 3.93
C ALA A 243 -8.64 16.45 3.55
N TYR A 244 -8.62 17.35 2.57
CA TYR A 244 -7.40 18.08 2.20
C TYR A 244 -6.89 18.95 3.37
N THR A 245 -7.78 19.64 4.08
CA THR A 245 -7.39 20.46 5.25
C THR A 245 -6.72 19.62 6.34
N LEU A 246 -7.17 18.38 6.56
CA LEU A 246 -6.57 17.47 7.53
C LEU A 246 -5.18 17.01 7.09
N ILE A 247 -5.01 16.66 5.81
CA ILE A 247 -3.68 16.33 5.26
C ILE A 247 -2.75 17.54 5.27
N GLU A 248 -3.24 18.72 4.92
CA GLU A 248 -2.45 19.95 4.96
C GLU A 248 -1.88 20.21 6.36
N ARG A 249 -2.69 20.04 7.41
CA ARG A 249 -2.21 20.13 8.80
C ARG A 249 -1.13 19.09 9.10
N LYS A 250 -1.32 17.82 8.69
CA LYS A 250 -0.33 16.76 8.92
C LYS A 250 0.97 17.03 8.18
N VAL A 251 0.91 17.44 6.92
CA VAL A 251 2.10 17.76 6.11
C VAL A 251 2.83 18.99 6.63
N ASN A 252 2.12 20.01 7.10
CA ASN A 252 2.75 21.18 7.74
C ASN A 252 3.52 20.79 9.00
N LEU A 253 3.00 19.87 9.82
CA LEU A 253 3.75 19.33 10.96
C LEU A 253 5.02 18.59 10.51
N ILE A 254 4.96 17.82 9.42
CA ILE A 254 6.12 17.13 8.86
C ILE A 254 7.16 18.14 8.34
N ILE A 255 6.72 19.21 7.67
CA ILE A 255 7.60 20.32 7.21
C ILE A 255 8.30 20.97 8.40
N ASP A 256 7.56 21.29 9.46
CA ASP A 256 8.13 21.91 10.68
C ASP A 256 9.13 20.98 11.36
N ASN A 257 8.81 19.70 11.49
CA ASN A 257 9.71 18.70 12.08
C ASN A 257 10.96 18.50 11.21
N PHE A 258 10.82 18.45 9.88
CA PHE A 258 11.95 18.38 8.96
C PHE A 258 12.89 19.58 9.14
N GLY A 259 12.34 20.80 9.24
CA GLY A 259 13.13 22.01 9.51
C GLY A 259 13.93 21.92 10.81
N LYS A 260 13.30 21.45 11.90
CA LYS A 260 13.96 21.22 13.19
C LYS A 260 15.07 20.17 13.09
N ILE A 261 14.78 19.02 12.49
CA ILE A 261 15.75 17.94 12.28
C ILE A 261 16.96 18.44 11.49
N VAL A 262 16.75 19.06 10.34
CA VAL A 262 17.85 19.58 9.50
C VAL A 262 18.66 20.66 10.23
N SER A 263 18.00 21.55 10.99
CA SER A 263 18.72 22.55 11.79
C SER A 263 19.61 21.93 12.87
N SER A 264 19.23 20.76 13.40
CA SER A 264 19.97 20.06 14.45
C SER A 264 21.25 19.38 13.94
N LEU A 265 21.37 19.13 12.64
CA LEU A 265 22.51 18.45 11.99
C LEU A 265 23.71 19.38 11.70
N SER A 266 23.68 20.64 12.15
CA SER A 266 24.58 21.69 11.64
C SER A 266 26.06 21.56 12.06
N ASN A 267 26.93 21.35 11.05
CA ASN A 267 28.04 22.25 10.73
C ASN A 267 28.06 22.47 9.20
N ARG A 268 27.40 23.53 8.72
CA ARG A 268 27.23 23.86 7.28
C ARG A 268 28.52 24.29 6.56
N SER A 269 29.70 24.12 7.16
CA SER A 269 30.98 24.52 6.56
C SER A 269 31.54 23.47 5.58
N ASP A 270 31.14 22.21 5.70
CA ASP A 270 31.50 21.15 4.76
C ASP A 270 30.23 20.38 4.39
N HIS A 271 29.94 20.23 3.10
CA HIS A 271 28.80 19.45 2.58
C HIS A 271 28.86 17.93 2.87
N SER A 272 29.63 17.49 3.88
CA SER A 272 30.03 16.11 4.15
C SER A 272 29.13 15.31 5.11
N PHE A 273 28.26 15.95 5.90
CA PHE A 273 27.50 15.30 7.00
C PHE A 273 25.96 15.32 6.85
N ASP A 274 25.44 15.55 5.64
CA ASP A 274 23.99 15.49 5.39
C ASP A 274 23.65 14.27 4.54
N LEU A 275 22.82 13.33 5.02
CA LEU A 275 22.37 12.21 4.20
C LEU A 275 21.24 12.59 3.22
N PHE A 276 20.54 13.71 3.41
CA PHE A 276 19.37 14.04 2.61
C PHE A 276 19.72 14.44 1.17
N SER A 277 18.88 13.99 0.22
CA SER A 277 18.81 14.50 -1.15
C SER A 277 17.81 15.63 -1.32
N ILE A 278 17.05 15.93 -0.26
CA ILE A 278 15.97 16.92 -0.25
C ILE A 278 16.34 18.14 0.59
N ALA A 279 16.05 19.32 0.07
CA ALA A 279 16.25 20.60 0.76
C ALA A 279 14.96 21.15 1.39
N SER A 280 13.80 20.72 0.90
CA SER A 280 12.48 21.14 1.38
C SER A 280 11.40 20.12 1.05
N ILE A 281 10.27 20.23 1.74
CA ILE A 281 9.06 19.46 1.48
C ILE A 281 7.98 20.42 1.00
N GLU A 282 7.25 20.06 -0.06
CA GLU A 282 6.16 20.84 -0.63
C GLU A 282 4.86 20.02 -0.70
N LEU A 283 3.74 20.64 -0.33
CA LEU A 283 2.40 20.09 -0.52
C LEU A 283 1.74 20.75 -1.73
N HIS A 284 1.39 19.94 -2.73
CA HIS A 284 0.69 20.40 -3.92
C HIS A 284 -0.76 19.92 -3.86
N ARG A 285 -1.68 20.89 -3.80
CA ARG A 285 -3.12 20.63 -3.87
C ARG A 285 -3.49 20.25 -5.29
N LEU A 286 -4.02 19.04 -5.44
CA LEU A 286 -4.67 18.63 -6.68
C LEU A 286 -6.04 19.31 -6.78
N PRO A 287 -6.54 19.54 -8.01
CA PRO A 287 -7.83 20.20 -8.23
C PRO A 287 -8.97 19.59 -7.41
N SER A 288 -9.93 20.42 -6.99
CA SER A 288 -11.11 19.98 -6.25
C SER A 288 -11.89 18.92 -7.03
N ALA A 289 -12.73 18.16 -6.32
CA ALA A 289 -13.53 17.08 -6.89
C ALA A 289 -14.17 17.41 -8.25
N GLU A 290 -14.85 18.54 -8.34
CA GLU A 290 -15.57 19.02 -9.51
C GLU A 290 -14.64 19.49 -10.65
N THR A 291 -13.45 20.00 -10.31
CA THR A 291 -12.43 20.42 -11.29
C THR A 291 -11.61 19.23 -11.77
N ALA A 292 -11.34 18.27 -10.90
CA ALA A 292 -10.69 16.99 -11.19
C ALA A 292 -11.57 16.12 -12.10
N GLU A 293 -12.90 16.10 -11.89
CA GLU A 293 -13.87 15.49 -12.83
C GLU A 293 -13.61 15.99 -14.25
N LYS A 294 -13.52 17.31 -14.46
CA LYS A 294 -13.27 17.91 -15.79
C LYS A 294 -11.86 17.67 -16.35
N ILE A 295 -10.87 17.39 -15.50
CA ILE A 295 -9.46 17.24 -15.90
C ILE A 295 -9.10 15.78 -16.19
N TYR A 296 -9.66 14.83 -15.44
CA TYR A 296 -9.31 13.41 -15.52
C TYR A 296 -10.30 12.56 -16.33
N LEU A 297 -11.50 13.07 -16.62
CA LEU A 297 -12.35 12.43 -17.62
C LEU A 297 -11.67 12.52 -18.98
N ASN A 298 -11.05 11.41 -19.38
CA ASN A 298 -10.58 11.23 -20.75
C ASN A 298 -11.79 11.41 -21.67
N LYS A 299 -11.76 12.47 -22.50
CA LYS A 299 -12.85 12.79 -23.43
C LYS A 299 -13.24 11.60 -24.31
N GLU A 300 -12.27 10.78 -24.70
CA GLU A 300 -12.52 9.54 -25.45
C GLU A 300 -13.45 8.59 -24.69
N ILE A 301 -13.24 8.43 -23.38
CA ILE A 301 -14.06 7.53 -22.53
C ILE A 301 -15.44 8.13 -22.30
N GLU A 302 -15.53 9.44 -22.09
CA GLU A 302 -16.81 10.14 -21.89
C GLU A 302 -17.68 10.10 -23.16
N GLU A 303 -17.06 10.20 -24.34
CA GLU A 303 -17.75 10.11 -25.64
C GLU A 303 -18.38 8.73 -25.87
N LEU A 304 -17.88 7.68 -25.23
CA LEU A 304 -18.45 6.33 -25.28
C LEU A 304 -19.68 6.14 -24.37
N TRP A 305 -19.99 7.12 -23.51
CA TRP A 305 -21.10 6.99 -22.56
C TRP A 305 -22.45 7.20 -23.20
N THR A 306 -23.39 6.32 -22.86
CA THR A 306 -24.80 6.50 -23.19
C THR A 306 -25.43 7.62 -22.37
N ASP A 307 -26.61 8.11 -22.78
CA ASP A 307 -27.39 9.06 -21.98
C ASP A 307 -27.72 8.52 -20.57
N GLU A 308 -27.92 7.21 -20.47
CA GLU A 308 -28.16 6.54 -19.19
C GLU A 308 -26.91 6.53 -18.31
N ASP A 309 -25.73 6.27 -18.88
CA ASP A 309 -24.45 6.37 -18.15
C ASP A 309 -24.25 7.79 -17.62
N ARG A 310 -24.46 8.82 -18.44
CA ARG A 310 -24.33 10.23 -18.02
C ARG A 310 -25.29 10.55 -16.87
N LYS A 311 -26.54 10.10 -16.96
CA LYS A 311 -27.56 10.30 -15.92
C LYS A 311 -27.19 9.58 -14.61
N LEU A 312 -26.72 8.34 -14.69
CA LEU A 312 -26.35 7.56 -13.50
C LEU A 312 -25.03 8.05 -12.89
N PHE A 313 -24.10 8.54 -13.71
CA PHE A 313 -22.89 9.21 -13.25
C PHE A 313 -23.21 10.42 -12.37
N GLN A 314 -24.17 11.25 -12.79
CA GLN A 314 -24.63 12.42 -12.01
C GLN A 314 -25.37 12.05 -10.71
N LYS A 315 -25.75 10.78 -10.52
CA LYS A 315 -26.32 10.29 -9.25
C LYS A 315 -25.27 9.78 -8.28
N LEU A 316 -24.04 9.56 -8.72
CA LEU A 316 -22.93 9.26 -7.83
C LEU A 316 -22.62 10.48 -6.96
N SER A 317 -22.08 10.25 -5.76
CA SER A 317 -21.62 11.36 -4.92
C SER A 317 -20.45 12.11 -5.61
N PRO A 318 -20.19 13.38 -5.26
CA PRO A 318 -19.01 14.08 -5.75
C PRO A 318 -17.71 13.28 -5.55
N GLU A 319 -17.55 12.63 -4.41
CA GLU A 319 -16.39 11.81 -4.06
C GLU A 319 -16.26 10.57 -4.96
N GLU A 320 -17.37 9.90 -5.24
CA GLU A 320 -17.42 8.74 -6.13
C GLU A 320 -17.07 9.12 -7.58
N ARG A 321 -17.55 10.27 -8.06
CA ARG A 321 -17.19 10.75 -9.40
C ARG A 321 -15.71 11.05 -9.53
N VAL A 322 -15.11 11.63 -8.50
CA VAL A 322 -13.67 11.95 -8.47
C VAL A 322 -12.82 10.71 -8.48
N PHE A 323 -13.10 9.78 -7.60
CA PHE A 323 -12.36 8.53 -7.54
C PHE A 323 -12.47 7.78 -8.86
N TYR A 324 -13.67 7.74 -9.45
CA TYR A 324 -13.86 7.12 -10.75
C TYR A 324 -12.99 7.81 -11.80
N ALA A 325 -13.01 9.15 -11.89
CA ALA A 325 -12.15 9.91 -12.80
C ALA A 325 -10.64 9.71 -12.52
N ASP A 326 -10.25 9.64 -11.25
CA ASP A 326 -8.88 9.43 -10.82
C ASP A 326 -8.37 8.02 -11.18
N TYR A 327 -9.23 7.00 -11.14
CA TYR A 327 -8.93 5.68 -11.71
C TYR A 327 -8.69 5.76 -13.23
N LEU A 328 -9.44 6.59 -13.96
CA LEU A 328 -9.19 6.84 -15.38
C LEU A 328 -7.81 7.48 -15.62
N SER A 329 -7.28 8.25 -14.66
CA SER A 329 -5.93 8.81 -14.78
C SER A 329 -4.84 7.74 -14.91
N THR A 330 -5.09 6.54 -14.38
CA THR A 330 -4.16 5.40 -14.45
C THR A 330 -4.38 4.54 -15.69
N GLU A 331 -5.54 4.67 -16.34
CA GLU A 331 -5.93 3.85 -17.49
C GLU A 331 -4.96 4.06 -18.65
N PHE A 332 -4.69 5.31 -19.04
CA PHE A 332 -3.87 5.59 -20.22
C PHE A 332 -2.45 4.98 -20.15
N GLU A 333 -1.75 5.17 -19.03
CA GLU A 333 -0.40 4.61 -18.83
C GLU A 333 -0.44 3.08 -18.78
N THR A 334 -1.45 2.51 -18.13
CA THR A 334 -1.61 1.06 -18.03
C THR A 334 -1.92 0.43 -19.38
N THR A 335 -2.86 1.00 -20.14
CA THR A 335 -3.21 0.57 -21.50
C THR A 335 -1.98 0.59 -22.39
N LYS A 336 -1.21 1.70 -22.37
CA LYS A 336 0.01 1.81 -23.17
C LYS A 336 1.01 0.71 -22.82
N PHE A 337 1.26 0.48 -21.53
CA PHE A 337 2.15 -0.58 -21.07
C PHE A 337 1.69 -1.97 -21.53
N LEU A 338 0.41 -2.30 -21.34
CA LEU A 338 -0.12 -3.61 -21.70
C LEU A 338 -0.15 -3.84 -23.22
N VAL A 339 -0.41 -2.81 -24.02
CA VAL A 339 -0.32 -2.89 -25.49
C VAL A 339 1.11 -3.17 -25.95
N GLU A 340 2.11 -2.52 -25.35
CA GLU A 340 3.53 -2.77 -25.65
C GLU A 340 3.97 -4.17 -25.20
N PHE A 341 3.51 -4.60 -24.02
CA PHE A 341 3.72 -5.95 -23.52
C PHE A 341 3.14 -7.00 -24.48
N ALA A 342 1.90 -6.82 -24.91
CA ALA A 342 1.21 -7.77 -25.78
C ALA A 342 1.94 -7.95 -27.11
N LYS A 343 2.40 -6.85 -27.73
CA LYS A 343 3.22 -6.87 -28.95
C LYS A 343 4.50 -7.69 -28.80
N THR A 344 5.15 -7.62 -27.64
CA THR A 344 6.43 -8.29 -27.39
C THR A 344 6.27 -9.79 -27.10
N ASN A 345 5.12 -10.21 -26.56
CA ASN A 345 4.92 -11.56 -26.02
C ASN A 345 3.96 -12.45 -26.82
N LYS A 346 3.53 -12.05 -28.03
CA LYS A 346 2.50 -12.77 -28.82
C LYS A 346 1.15 -12.89 -28.11
N ALA A 347 0.86 -11.99 -27.17
CA ALA A 347 -0.45 -11.89 -26.55
C ALA A 347 -1.32 -10.88 -27.31
N VAL A 348 -2.64 -10.98 -27.18
CA VAL A 348 -3.59 -10.03 -27.77
C VAL A 348 -4.38 -9.36 -26.65
N LEU A 349 -4.41 -8.03 -26.60
CA LEU A 349 -5.37 -7.32 -25.76
C LEU A 349 -6.71 -7.24 -26.50
N GLU A 350 -7.77 -7.72 -25.87
CA GLU A 350 -9.13 -7.72 -26.40
C GLU A 350 -10.11 -7.02 -25.47
N GLY A 351 -11.23 -6.54 -26.03
CA GLY A 351 -12.28 -5.86 -25.27
C GLY A 351 -11.84 -4.54 -24.63
N LEU A 352 -10.94 -3.80 -25.29
CA LEU A 352 -10.43 -2.50 -24.82
C LEU A 352 -11.55 -1.46 -24.67
N GLU A 353 -12.63 -1.56 -25.43
CA GLU A 353 -13.84 -0.75 -25.28
C GLU A 353 -14.52 -0.95 -23.91
N TYR A 354 -14.27 -2.07 -23.23
CA TYR A 354 -14.78 -2.40 -21.90
C TYR A 354 -13.73 -2.27 -20.79
N ARG A 355 -12.56 -1.66 -21.10
CA ARG A 355 -11.43 -1.56 -20.17
C ARG A 355 -11.73 -0.71 -18.95
N VAL A 356 -12.68 0.20 -19.09
CA VAL A 356 -13.23 1.01 -18.00
C VAL A 356 -14.67 0.62 -17.76
N LYS A 357 -15.01 0.37 -16.50
CA LYS A 357 -16.39 0.05 -16.10
C LYS A 357 -17.29 1.26 -16.35
N SER A 358 -18.37 1.11 -17.13
CA SER A 358 -19.29 2.22 -17.40
C SER A 358 -19.94 2.77 -16.12
N PRO A 359 -20.33 4.06 -16.09
CA PRO A 359 -21.05 4.64 -14.95
C PRO A 359 -22.31 3.87 -14.54
N LYS A 360 -23.09 3.36 -15.50
CA LYS A 360 -24.24 2.49 -15.22
C LYS A 360 -23.82 1.23 -14.46
N SER A 361 -22.80 0.55 -14.95
CA SER A 361 -22.29 -0.68 -14.32
C SER A 361 -21.71 -0.42 -12.93
N LEU A 362 -21.04 0.71 -12.75
CA LEU A 362 -20.53 1.16 -11.46
C LEU A 362 -21.67 1.45 -10.48
N TYR A 363 -22.62 2.29 -10.88
CA TYR A 363 -23.79 2.64 -10.06
C TYR A 363 -24.55 1.40 -9.61
N ASN A 364 -24.80 0.47 -10.54
CA ASN A 364 -25.49 -0.78 -10.22
C ASN A 364 -24.70 -1.61 -9.19
N LYS A 365 -23.37 -1.66 -9.30
CA LYS A 365 -22.51 -2.43 -8.39
C LYS A 365 -22.46 -1.85 -6.98
N LEU A 366 -22.54 -0.54 -6.84
CA LEU A 366 -22.53 0.15 -5.56
C LEU A 366 -23.91 0.15 -4.87
N TYR A 367 -24.97 0.40 -5.65
CA TYR A 367 -26.26 0.74 -5.08
C TYR A 367 -27.35 -0.31 -5.28
N GLN A 368 -27.30 -1.09 -6.37
CA GLN A 368 -28.44 -1.92 -6.81
C GLN A 368 -28.23 -3.43 -6.64
N ARG A 369 -27.00 -3.91 -6.42
CA ARG A 369 -26.74 -5.34 -6.17
C ARG A 369 -27.20 -5.76 -4.78
N VAL A 370 -27.63 -7.02 -4.66
CA VAL A 370 -28.01 -7.66 -3.39
C VAL A 370 -26.84 -7.62 -2.41
N GLU A 371 -25.66 -8.03 -2.86
CA GLU A 371 -24.40 -7.82 -2.15
C GLU A 371 -23.75 -6.52 -2.67
N LYS A 372 -23.92 -5.43 -1.91
CA LYS A 372 -23.35 -4.13 -2.25
C LYS A 372 -21.84 -4.19 -2.11
N SER A 373 -21.13 -3.80 -3.18
CA SER A 373 -19.69 -3.61 -3.10
C SER A 373 -19.39 -2.25 -2.49
N PHE A 374 -18.40 -2.20 -1.61
CA PHE A 374 -17.84 -0.93 -1.21
C PHE A 374 -16.92 -0.39 -2.29
N PHE A 375 -16.94 0.93 -2.49
CA PHE A 375 -16.30 1.57 -3.62
C PHE A 375 -14.76 1.37 -3.67
N ASP A 376 -14.10 1.29 -2.51
CA ASP A 376 -12.66 1.05 -2.39
C ASP A 376 -12.32 -0.44 -2.46
N SER A 377 -13.32 -1.34 -2.48
CA SER A 377 -13.09 -2.77 -2.69
C SER A 377 -13.00 -3.14 -4.17
N LEU A 378 -13.38 -2.22 -5.06
CA LEU A 378 -13.42 -2.42 -6.50
C LEU A 378 -12.01 -2.49 -7.09
N ALA A 379 -11.72 -3.62 -7.73
CA ALA A 379 -10.50 -3.82 -8.52
C ALA A 379 -10.76 -3.74 -10.04
N ASP A 380 -12.04 -3.73 -10.42
CA ASP A 380 -12.51 -3.87 -11.79
C ASP A 380 -13.07 -2.55 -12.36
N VAL A 381 -12.70 -1.41 -11.77
CA VAL A 381 -12.96 -0.08 -12.34
C VAL A 381 -12.16 0.07 -13.63
N VAL A 382 -10.88 -0.29 -13.58
CA VAL A 382 -10.00 -0.47 -14.74
C VAL A 382 -9.63 -1.94 -14.82
N ARG A 383 -9.91 -2.56 -15.96
CA ARG A 383 -9.76 -4.01 -16.17
C ARG A 383 -9.33 -4.31 -17.59
N TYR A 384 -8.36 -5.19 -17.75
CA TYR A 384 -7.89 -5.61 -19.07
C TYR A 384 -8.16 -7.08 -19.31
N THR A 385 -8.32 -7.45 -20.59
CA THR A 385 -8.38 -8.85 -20.99
C THR A 385 -7.23 -9.14 -21.94
N ILE A 386 -6.44 -10.15 -21.61
CA ILE A 386 -5.30 -10.62 -22.40
C ILE A 386 -5.62 -12.04 -22.90
N ILE A 387 -5.58 -12.20 -24.21
CA ILE A 387 -5.77 -13.49 -24.89
C ILE A 387 -4.42 -14.13 -25.13
N LEU A 388 -4.30 -15.38 -24.70
CA LEU A 388 -3.11 -16.20 -24.76
C LEU A 388 -3.40 -17.52 -25.48
N ASP A 389 -2.36 -18.12 -26.05
CA ASP A 389 -2.45 -19.45 -26.67
C ASP A 389 -2.56 -20.52 -25.56
N PRO A 390 -3.43 -21.53 -25.67
CA PRO A 390 -3.55 -22.60 -24.68
C PRO A 390 -2.21 -23.28 -24.35
N GLU A 391 -1.28 -23.33 -25.30
CA GLU A 391 -0.07 -24.14 -25.20
C GLU A 391 1.08 -23.48 -24.43
N ASP A 392 1.09 -22.15 -24.35
CA ASP A 392 2.04 -21.35 -23.56
C ASP A 392 1.37 -20.44 -22.51
N TYR A 393 0.04 -20.57 -22.34
CA TYR A 393 -0.81 -19.78 -21.44
C TYR A 393 -0.22 -19.50 -20.06
N VAL A 394 0.20 -20.53 -19.34
CA VAL A 394 0.71 -20.42 -17.96
C VAL A 394 2.04 -19.69 -17.91
N GLU A 395 2.94 -19.96 -18.87
CA GLU A 395 4.25 -19.33 -18.93
C GLU A 395 4.12 -17.85 -19.32
N GLN A 396 3.20 -17.51 -20.22
CA GLN A 396 2.89 -16.12 -20.55
C GLN A 396 2.30 -15.35 -19.36
N ILE A 397 1.38 -15.94 -18.57
CA ILE A 397 0.87 -15.30 -17.35
C ILE A 397 2.01 -15.01 -16.37
N ARG A 398 2.93 -15.96 -16.17
CA ARG A 398 4.11 -15.75 -15.32
C ARG A 398 4.98 -14.60 -15.84
N SER A 399 5.22 -14.53 -17.15
CA SER A 399 5.94 -13.43 -17.79
C SER A 399 5.27 -12.07 -17.53
N VAL A 400 3.94 -12.00 -17.63
CA VAL A 400 3.16 -10.78 -17.33
C VAL A 400 3.36 -10.36 -15.87
N ILE A 401 3.23 -11.32 -14.93
CA ILE A 401 3.39 -11.06 -13.49
C ILE A 401 4.81 -10.55 -13.21
N THR A 402 5.84 -11.18 -13.78
CA THR A 402 7.24 -10.75 -13.64
C THR A 402 7.47 -9.35 -14.20
N ALA A 403 7.03 -9.06 -15.43
CA ALA A 403 7.20 -7.75 -16.06
C ALA A 403 6.48 -6.63 -15.29
N LEU A 404 5.29 -6.92 -14.74
CA LEU A 404 4.58 -5.98 -13.86
C LEU A 404 5.32 -5.78 -12.53
N SER A 405 5.85 -6.85 -11.94
CA SER A 405 6.65 -6.78 -10.71
C SER A 405 7.91 -5.92 -10.88
N GLU A 406 8.60 -6.03 -12.02
CA GLU A 406 9.76 -5.18 -12.36
C GLU A 406 9.40 -3.69 -12.47
N LYS A 407 8.13 -3.38 -12.68
CA LYS A 407 7.58 -2.01 -12.69
C LYS A 407 6.96 -1.60 -11.36
N ASN A 408 7.24 -2.32 -10.27
CA ASN A 408 6.70 -2.09 -8.92
C ASN A 408 5.17 -2.30 -8.78
N TRP A 409 4.57 -3.13 -9.63
CA TRP A 409 3.20 -3.59 -9.42
C TRP A 409 3.18 -4.78 -8.46
N LYS A 410 2.23 -4.79 -7.52
CA LYS A 410 2.09 -5.85 -6.51
C LYS A 410 0.84 -6.67 -6.81
N ILE A 411 1.02 -7.94 -7.18
CA ILE A 411 -0.10 -8.90 -7.23
C ILE A 411 -0.59 -9.15 -5.80
N TYR A 412 -1.90 -9.15 -5.60
CA TYR A 412 -2.49 -9.44 -4.28
C TYR A 412 -3.63 -10.45 -4.31
N ALA A 413 -4.10 -10.83 -5.50
CA ALA A 413 -5.01 -11.95 -5.69
C ALA A 413 -4.85 -12.54 -7.09
N LEU A 414 -4.84 -13.87 -7.18
CA LEU A 414 -4.99 -14.63 -8.41
C LEU A 414 -6.09 -15.65 -8.18
N LYS A 415 -7.00 -15.78 -9.15
CA LYS A 415 -8.06 -16.79 -9.10
C LYS A 415 -8.11 -17.51 -10.44
N ASN A 416 -7.78 -18.79 -10.40
CA ASN A 416 -7.87 -19.69 -11.52
C ASN A 416 -9.28 -20.29 -11.57
N TYR A 417 -10.02 -20.03 -12.66
CA TYR A 417 -11.35 -20.60 -12.84
C TYR A 417 -11.36 -21.84 -13.74
N TRP A 418 -10.28 -22.10 -14.47
CA TRP A 418 -10.14 -23.33 -15.26
C TRP A 418 -10.20 -24.60 -14.41
N THR A 419 -9.80 -24.52 -13.14
CA THR A 419 -9.85 -25.65 -12.19
C THR A 419 -11.12 -25.66 -11.34
N ASN A 420 -12.14 -24.86 -11.71
CA ASN A 420 -13.41 -24.74 -11.00
C ASN A 420 -14.61 -25.02 -11.91
N ASP A 421 -14.84 -26.31 -12.17
CA ASP A 421 -15.93 -26.78 -13.04
C ASP A 421 -17.35 -26.45 -12.51
N SER A 422 -17.47 -25.99 -11.26
CA SER A 422 -18.75 -25.53 -10.69
C SER A 422 -19.07 -24.08 -11.03
N PHE A 423 -18.18 -23.38 -11.75
CA PHE A 423 -18.32 -21.97 -12.06
C PHE A 423 -18.34 -21.75 -13.59
N PRO A 424 -19.35 -21.08 -14.16
CA PRO A 424 -19.49 -20.95 -15.61
C PRO A 424 -18.60 -19.83 -16.16
N TYR A 425 -17.29 -20.01 -16.08
CA TYR A 425 -16.29 -19.08 -16.59
C TYR A 425 -14.93 -19.78 -16.64
N ASN A 426 -14.28 -19.77 -17.81
CA ASN A 426 -12.93 -20.31 -17.97
C ASN A 426 -11.92 -19.20 -18.25
N GLY A 427 -11.08 -18.89 -17.26
CA GLY A 427 -10.09 -17.83 -17.32
C GLY A 427 -9.29 -17.73 -16.02
N VAL A 428 -8.25 -16.90 -16.03
CA VAL A 428 -7.49 -16.55 -14.81
C VAL A 428 -7.68 -15.07 -14.53
N ASN A 429 -8.25 -14.73 -13.37
CA ASN A 429 -8.39 -13.35 -12.96
C ASN A 429 -7.32 -12.99 -11.96
N THR A 430 -6.56 -11.94 -12.25
CA THR A 430 -5.50 -11.43 -11.40
C THR A 430 -5.82 -10.01 -10.98
N LYS A 431 -5.49 -9.67 -9.74
CA LYS A 431 -5.64 -8.32 -9.19
C LYS A 431 -4.29 -7.81 -8.76
N PHE A 432 -3.96 -6.63 -9.28
CA PHE A 432 -2.71 -5.94 -8.98
C PHE A 432 -2.97 -4.61 -8.31
N LYS A 433 -1.99 -4.16 -7.53
CA LYS A 433 -1.82 -2.77 -7.16
C LYS A 433 -0.71 -2.18 -8.01
N ASN A 434 -0.97 -1.10 -8.74
CA ASN A 434 0.07 -0.38 -9.45
C ASN A 434 0.97 0.41 -8.48
N PRO A 435 2.05 1.09 -8.95
CA PRO A 435 2.96 1.85 -8.08
C PRO A 435 2.29 3.02 -7.35
N ARG A 436 1.15 3.49 -7.87
CA ARG A 436 0.29 4.50 -7.23
C ARG A 436 -0.80 3.87 -6.32
N ASN A 437 -0.72 2.57 -6.03
CA ASN A 437 -1.61 1.77 -5.17
C ASN A 437 -3.06 1.60 -5.69
N TYR A 438 -3.33 1.86 -6.97
CA TYR A 438 -4.64 1.61 -7.60
C TYR A 438 -4.83 0.14 -7.92
N ARG A 439 -6.05 -0.37 -7.71
CA ARG A 439 -6.40 -1.77 -7.94
C ARG A 439 -6.83 -1.98 -9.37
N ILE A 440 -6.13 -2.84 -10.09
CA ILE A 440 -6.40 -3.12 -11.49
C ILE A 440 -6.56 -4.62 -11.66
N GLU A 441 -7.59 -5.01 -12.40
CA GLU A 441 -7.82 -6.41 -12.76
C GLU A 441 -7.23 -6.71 -14.14
N ILE A 442 -6.49 -7.80 -14.26
CA ILE A 442 -6.07 -8.35 -15.54
C ILE A 442 -6.65 -9.76 -15.64
N GLN A 443 -7.45 -9.99 -16.68
CA GLN A 443 -8.10 -11.26 -16.96
C GLN A 443 -7.35 -11.93 -18.11
N PHE A 444 -7.01 -13.19 -17.93
CA PHE A 444 -6.41 -14.02 -18.97
C PHE A 444 -7.44 -15.01 -19.48
N HIS A 445 -7.50 -15.15 -20.80
CA HIS A 445 -8.41 -16.06 -21.50
C HIS A 445 -7.71 -16.71 -22.69
N THR A 446 -8.21 -17.86 -23.12
CA THR A 446 -7.92 -18.35 -24.49
C THR A 446 -8.89 -17.67 -25.45
N LYS A 447 -8.64 -17.76 -26.76
CA LYS A 447 -9.57 -17.16 -27.73
C LYS A 447 -10.97 -17.75 -27.61
N GLU A 448 -11.07 -19.08 -27.49
CA GLU A 448 -12.33 -19.79 -27.30
C GLU A 448 -13.07 -19.35 -26.03
N SER A 449 -12.38 -19.28 -24.88
CA SER A 449 -13.05 -18.93 -23.62
C SER A 449 -13.47 -17.46 -23.56
N PHE A 450 -12.74 -16.58 -24.24
CA PHE A 450 -13.15 -15.18 -24.41
C PHE A 450 -14.37 -15.04 -25.32
N ASP A 451 -14.42 -15.77 -26.44
CA ASP A 451 -15.53 -15.68 -27.38
C ASP A 451 -16.86 -16.15 -26.75
N VAL A 452 -16.82 -17.19 -25.90
CA VAL A 452 -18.00 -17.62 -25.13
C VAL A 452 -18.43 -16.57 -24.11
N LYS A 453 -17.48 -16.00 -23.33
CA LYS A 453 -17.76 -14.92 -22.38
C LYS A 453 -18.37 -13.69 -23.04
N MET A 454 -17.93 -13.37 -24.25
CA MET A 454 -18.44 -12.22 -25.02
C MET A 454 -19.72 -12.55 -25.81
N SER A 455 -20.16 -13.81 -25.79
CA SER A 455 -21.38 -14.22 -26.48
C SER A 455 -22.62 -13.57 -25.84
N LYS A 456 -23.58 -13.22 -26.69
CA LYS A 456 -24.87 -12.70 -26.22
C LYS A 456 -25.59 -13.69 -25.31
N GLU A 457 -25.47 -14.99 -25.61
CA GLU A 457 -26.10 -16.05 -24.82
C GLU A 457 -25.57 -16.09 -23.38
N ASP A 458 -24.25 -16.12 -23.19
CA ASP A 458 -23.67 -16.11 -21.84
C ASP A 458 -23.99 -14.81 -21.09
N HIS A 459 -23.91 -13.67 -21.78
CA HIS A 459 -24.25 -12.37 -21.20
C HIS A 459 -25.70 -12.33 -20.71
N ASP A 460 -26.66 -12.74 -21.55
CA ASP A 460 -28.09 -12.70 -21.20
C ASP A 460 -28.42 -13.67 -20.05
N LEU A 461 -27.78 -14.85 -20.00
CA LEU A 461 -27.91 -15.79 -18.89
C LEU A 461 -27.29 -15.25 -17.60
N TYR A 462 -26.11 -14.62 -17.68
CA TYR A 462 -25.45 -14.00 -16.53
C TYR A 462 -26.30 -12.88 -15.91
N GLU A 463 -26.84 -11.99 -16.75
CA GLU A 463 -27.67 -10.87 -16.31
C GLU A 463 -28.98 -11.33 -15.63
N GLN A 464 -29.56 -12.44 -16.10
CA GLN A 464 -30.71 -13.08 -15.45
C GLN A 464 -30.32 -13.74 -14.14
N ARG A 465 -29.22 -14.52 -14.11
CA ARG A 465 -28.79 -15.25 -12.91
C ARG A 465 -28.40 -14.34 -11.75
N ARG A 466 -27.71 -13.22 -12.03
CA ARG A 466 -27.12 -12.36 -10.98
C ARG A 466 -28.16 -11.66 -10.09
N VAL A 467 -29.43 -11.60 -10.50
CA VAL A 467 -30.52 -10.98 -9.72
C VAL A 467 -31.38 -12.01 -8.97
N LEU A 468 -31.09 -13.30 -9.15
CA LEU A 468 -31.78 -14.39 -8.48
C LEU A 468 -31.07 -14.79 -7.18
N GLU A 469 -31.84 -15.27 -6.22
CA GLU A 469 -31.30 -15.83 -4.99
C GLU A 469 -30.52 -17.13 -5.29
N PRO A 470 -29.27 -17.27 -4.82
CA PRO A 470 -28.49 -18.49 -5.02
C PRO A 470 -29.24 -19.73 -4.53
N GLY A 471 -29.32 -20.76 -5.38
CA GLY A 471 -29.90 -22.04 -5.05
C GLY A 471 -31.38 -22.21 -5.38
N CYS A 472 -32.09 -21.17 -5.84
CA CYS A 472 -33.46 -21.33 -6.33
C CYS A 472 -33.50 -22.11 -7.67
N ASP A 473 -34.66 -22.69 -8.00
CA ASP A 473 -34.80 -23.55 -9.19
C ASP A 473 -34.36 -22.84 -10.48
N GLU A 474 -34.76 -21.58 -10.65
CA GLU A 474 -34.40 -20.81 -11.84
C GLU A 474 -32.92 -20.42 -11.85
N TYR A 475 -32.32 -20.10 -10.70
CA TYR A 475 -30.88 -19.87 -10.58
C TYR A 475 -30.09 -21.10 -11.02
N ASN A 476 -30.46 -22.28 -10.53
CA ASN A 476 -29.80 -23.54 -10.86
C ASN A 476 -30.00 -23.92 -12.33
N ARG A 477 -31.20 -23.70 -12.88
CA ARG A 477 -31.48 -23.91 -14.31
C ARG A 477 -30.56 -23.06 -15.19
N ILE A 478 -30.47 -21.77 -14.91
CA ILE A 478 -29.63 -20.84 -15.67
C ILE A 478 -28.14 -21.16 -15.47
N LEU A 479 -27.71 -21.51 -14.24
CA LEU A 479 -26.34 -21.94 -13.97
C LEU A 479 -25.94 -23.14 -14.82
N GLN A 480 -26.81 -24.15 -14.94
CA GLN A 480 -26.54 -25.32 -15.79
C GLN A 480 -26.43 -24.96 -17.27
N LEU A 481 -27.29 -24.06 -17.77
CA LEU A 481 -27.19 -23.56 -19.14
C LEU A 481 -25.85 -22.87 -19.38
N GLN A 482 -25.40 -22.02 -18.46
CA GLN A 482 -24.09 -21.38 -18.60
C GLN A 482 -22.93 -22.37 -18.50
N LEU A 483 -22.97 -23.33 -17.56
CA LEU A 483 -21.91 -24.35 -17.43
C LEU A 483 -21.73 -25.15 -18.73
N ASN A 484 -22.83 -25.43 -19.44
CA ASN A 484 -22.78 -26.11 -20.74
C ASN A 484 -22.08 -25.29 -21.83
N LEU A 485 -22.07 -23.95 -21.75
CA LEU A 485 -21.34 -23.11 -22.70
C LEU A 485 -19.82 -23.21 -22.50
N TYR A 486 -19.37 -23.54 -21.29
CA TYR A 486 -17.95 -23.59 -20.92
C TYR A 486 -17.37 -25.03 -20.88
N SER A 487 -18.17 -26.07 -21.10
CA SER A 487 -17.79 -27.47 -20.78
C SER A 487 -16.90 -28.17 -21.81
N ASN A 488 -16.82 -27.69 -23.05
CA ASN A 488 -16.14 -28.38 -24.16
C ASN A 488 -14.88 -27.66 -24.66
N MET A 489 -14.27 -26.82 -23.82
CA MET A 489 -13.11 -26.01 -24.20
C MET A 489 -11.79 -26.77 -24.07
N GLU A 490 -10.81 -26.39 -24.87
CA GLU A 490 -9.43 -26.85 -24.68
C GLU A 490 -8.84 -26.25 -23.39
N TYR A 491 -8.38 -27.12 -22.49
CA TYR A 491 -7.74 -26.69 -21.24
C TYR A 491 -6.29 -26.27 -21.53
N PRO A 492 -5.86 -25.09 -21.04
CA PRO A 492 -4.48 -24.67 -21.21
C PRO A 492 -3.50 -25.64 -20.57
N LYS A 493 -2.34 -25.79 -21.21
CA LYS A 493 -1.27 -26.65 -20.71
C LYS A 493 -0.80 -26.18 -19.34
N ASN A 494 -0.63 -27.14 -18.42
CA ASN A 494 -0.14 -26.92 -17.05
C ASN A 494 -1.01 -25.99 -16.19
N ILE A 495 -2.29 -25.78 -16.53
CA ILE A 495 -3.14 -24.75 -15.89
C ILE A 495 -3.22 -24.86 -14.35
N ALA A 496 -3.18 -26.09 -13.80
CA ALA A 496 -3.18 -26.34 -12.35
C ALA A 496 -1.94 -25.79 -11.62
N LEU A 497 -0.84 -25.48 -12.32
CA LEU A 497 0.35 -24.87 -11.69
C LEU A 497 0.10 -23.44 -11.20
N LEU A 498 -0.95 -22.77 -11.67
CA LEU A 498 -1.33 -21.43 -11.21
C LEU A 498 -2.06 -21.44 -9.86
N ASP A 499 -2.56 -22.58 -9.39
CA ASP A 499 -3.29 -22.67 -8.11
C ASP A 499 -2.37 -22.48 -6.88
N ASN A 500 -1.05 -22.50 -7.09
CA ASN A 500 -0.02 -22.36 -6.05
C ASN A 500 0.69 -20.99 -6.07
N ILE A 501 0.16 -20.00 -6.81
CA ILE A 501 0.65 -18.61 -6.90
C ILE A 501 -0.31 -17.71 -6.12
#